data_AF-A0A1G3FNZ6-F1
#
_entry.id   AF-A0A1G3FNZ6-F1
#
_cell.length_a   1.000
_cell.length_b   1.000
_cell.length_c   1.000
_cell.angle_alpha   90.00
_cell.angle_beta   90.00
_cell.angle_gamma   90.00
#
_symmetry.space_group_name_H-M   'P 1'
#
loop_
_entity.id
_entity.type
_entity.pdbx_description
1 polymer ?
#
loop_
_entity_poly.entity_id
_entity_poly.type
_entity_poly.pdbx_seq_one_letter_code
_entity_poly.pdbx_strand_id
1 'polypeptide(L)'
;MKERCAEECLFHWSAVVKAAGSGWDQQFAAEIAKKAEKPWWRPTAKQLVIMRRMTDALFYGDSASLIEVERPAPANAHTGKGGHRAA
;
A
#
# COMPACT_ATOMS: atom_id res chain seq x y z
N MET A 1 3.40 -12.21 4.06
CA MET A 1 3.62 -11.90 2.63
C MET A 1 5.12 -11.91 2.35
N LYS A 2 5.57 -12.59 1.30
CA LYS A 2 7.00 -12.66 0.94
C LYS A 2 7.43 -11.33 0.32
N GLU A 3 8.57 -10.78 0.73
CA GLU A 3 9.04 -9.50 0.18
C GLU A 3 9.49 -9.63 -1.27
N ARG A 4 8.68 -9.06 -2.18
CA ARG A 4 8.90 -8.86 -3.62
C ARG A 4 10.24 -8.21 -3.99
N CYS A 5 11.20 -8.88 -4.60
CA CYS A 5 12.33 -8.16 -5.23
C CYS A 5 11.86 -7.38 -6.48
N ALA A 6 12.62 -6.34 -6.88
CA ALA A 6 12.27 -5.54 -8.06
C ALA A 6 12.20 -6.38 -9.33
N GLU A 7 13.12 -7.33 -9.51
CA GLU A 7 13.16 -8.25 -10.65
C GLU A 7 11.90 -9.13 -10.71
N GLU A 8 11.45 -9.65 -9.57
CA GLU A 8 10.24 -10.47 -9.49
C GLU A 8 8.99 -9.64 -9.81
N CYS A 9 8.92 -8.39 -9.33
CA CYS A 9 7.83 -7.48 -9.72
C CYS A 9 7.87 -7.16 -11.22
N LEU A 10 9.05 -6.93 -11.80
CA LEU A 10 9.20 -6.63 -13.22
C LEU A 10 8.84 -7.82 -14.12
N PHE A 11 9.18 -9.04 -13.68
CA PHE A 11 8.81 -10.28 -14.37
C PHE A 11 7.28 -10.40 -14.55
N HIS A 12 6.51 -10.08 -13.51
CA HIS A 12 5.04 -10.11 -13.55
C HIS A 12 4.40 -8.80 -14.05
N TRP A 13 5.19 -7.77 -14.37
CA TRP A 13 4.66 -6.43 -14.61
C TRP A 13 3.73 -6.35 -15.81
N SER A 14 3.94 -7.17 -16.83
CA SER A 14 3.04 -7.25 -17.99
C SER A 14 1.63 -7.72 -17.61
N ALA A 15 1.49 -8.56 -16.58
CA ALA A 15 0.21 -8.95 -16.02
C ALA A 15 -0.38 -7.83 -15.15
N VAL A 16 0.45 -7.13 -14.39
CA VAL A 16 0.04 -5.95 -13.60
C VAL A 16 -0.58 -4.89 -14.51
N VAL A 17 0.04 -4.56 -15.64
CA VAL A 17 -0.48 -3.55 -16.58
C VAL A 17 -1.85 -3.96 -17.15
N LYS A 18 -2.07 -5.26 -17.39
CA LYS A 18 -3.35 -5.78 -17.92
C LYS A 18 -4.45 -5.82 -16.86
N ALA A 19 -4.08 -6.08 -15.60
CA ALA A 19 -5.00 -6.17 -14.48
C ALA A 19 -5.26 -4.83 -13.80
N ALA A 20 -4.37 -3.86 -13.96
CA ALA A 20 -4.57 -2.50 -13.48
C ALA A 20 -5.87 -1.96 -14.09
N GLY A 21 -6.78 -1.51 -13.22
CA GLY A 21 -8.05 -0.92 -13.62
C GLY A 21 -7.85 0.43 -14.28
N SER A 22 -8.73 1.39 -14.00
CA SER A 22 -8.62 2.75 -14.52
C SER A 22 -7.96 3.71 -13.52
N GLY A 23 -7.57 4.89 -13.99
CA GLY A 23 -7.14 5.99 -13.14
C GLY A 23 -5.67 5.95 -12.75
N TRP A 24 -5.39 5.96 -11.45
CA TRP A 24 -4.01 6.12 -10.96
C TRP A 24 -3.17 4.85 -11.14
N ASP A 25 -3.72 3.68 -10.82
CA ASP A 25 -3.02 2.40 -10.93
C ASP A 25 -2.59 2.10 -12.37
N GLN A 26 -3.47 2.38 -13.34
CA GLN A 26 -3.17 2.22 -14.76
C GLN A 26 -1.99 3.10 -15.19
N GLN A 27 -2.01 4.37 -14.80
CA GLN A 27 -0.96 5.33 -15.15
C GLN A 27 0.37 4.95 -14.50
N PHE A 28 0.34 4.57 -13.23
CA PHE A 28 1.54 4.10 -12.53
C PHE A 28 2.12 2.84 -13.18
N ALA A 29 1.27 1.85 -13.49
CA ALA A 29 1.69 0.62 -14.16
C ALA A 29 2.35 0.89 -15.52
N ALA A 30 1.73 1.76 -16.34
CA ALA A 30 2.25 2.17 -17.64
C ALA A 30 3.57 2.93 -17.53
N GLU A 31 3.70 3.85 -16.56
CA GLU A 31 4.95 4.59 -16.33
C GLU A 31 6.11 3.68 -15.95
N ILE A 32 5.87 2.71 -15.05
CA ILE A 32 6.90 1.76 -14.66
C ILE A 32 7.28 0.85 -15.83
N ALA A 33 6.30 0.40 -16.63
CA ALA A 33 6.59 -0.38 -17.83
C ALA A 33 7.53 0.37 -18.77
N LYS A 34 7.24 1.65 -19.04
CA LYS A 34 8.09 2.52 -19.87
C LYS A 34 9.48 2.75 -19.28
N LYS A 35 9.58 2.90 -17.96
CA LYS A 35 10.88 3.08 -17.29
C LYS A 35 11.70 1.78 -17.28
N ALA A 36 11.04 0.63 -17.13
CA ALA A 36 11.66 -0.69 -17.10
C ALA A 36 12.29 -1.11 -18.44
N GLU A 37 11.88 -0.52 -19.56
CA GLU A 37 12.55 -0.68 -20.86
C GLU A 37 14.01 -0.22 -20.83
N LYS A 38 14.38 0.66 -19.89
CA LYS A 38 15.75 1.17 -19.76
C LYS A 38 16.58 0.22 -18.89
N PRO A 39 17.65 -0.42 -19.41
CA PRO A 39 18.39 -1.44 -18.66
C PRO A 39 19.11 -0.92 -17.41
N TRP A 40 19.46 0.38 -17.39
CA TRP A 40 20.07 1.06 -16.25
C TRP A 40 19.04 1.56 -15.22
N TRP A 41 17.75 1.55 -15.54
CA TRP A 41 16.75 2.05 -14.62
C TRP A 41 16.52 1.05 -13.49
N ARG A 42 16.33 1.59 -12.29
CA ARG A 42 15.95 0.85 -11.09
C ARG A 42 14.83 1.61 -10.40
N PRO A 43 13.81 0.92 -9.87
CA PRO A 43 12.76 1.58 -9.12
C PRO A 43 13.32 2.18 -7.83
N THR A 44 12.80 3.34 -7.46
CA THR A 44 13.04 3.89 -6.11
C THR A 44 12.38 3.00 -5.06
N ALA A 45 12.81 3.11 -3.79
CA ALA A 45 12.22 2.35 -2.69
C ALA A 45 10.69 2.53 -2.61
N LYS A 46 10.20 3.76 -2.83
CA LYS A 46 8.76 4.07 -2.85
C LYS A 46 8.03 3.39 -4.02
N GLN A 47 8.63 3.42 -5.22
CA GLN A 47 8.07 2.73 -6.37
C GLN A 47 8.02 1.23 -6.12
N LEU A 48 9.08 0.64 -5.56
CA LEU A 48 9.12 -0.79 -5.26
C LEU A 48 8.02 -1.22 -4.28
N VAL A 49 7.71 -0.41 -3.26
CA VAL A 49 6.59 -0.67 -2.34
C VAL A 49 5.25 -0.73 -3.10
N ILE A 50 5.02 0.18 -4.03
CA ILE A 50 3.80 0.19 -4.85
C ILE A 50 3.80 -1.00 -5.81
N MET A 51 4.92 -1.26 -6.49
CA MET A 51 5.08 -2.40 -7.39
C MET A 51 4.76 -3.73 -6.69
N ARG A 52 5.25 -3.90 -5.45
CA ARG A 52 4.92 -5.04 -4.59
C ARG A 52 3.41 -5.15 -4.41
N ARG A 53 2.76 -4.11 -3.89
CA ARG A 53 1.30 -4.10 -3.66
C ARG A 53 0.51 -4.48 -4.91
N MET A 54 0.77 -3.82 -6.03
CA MET A 54 0.05 -4.08 -7.28
C MET A 54 0.26 -5.49 -7.80
N THR A 55 1.46 -6.03 -7.63
CA THR A 55 1.74 -7.39 -8.09
C THR A 55 1.21 -8.44 -7.10
N ASP A 56 1.05 -8.13 -5.81
CA ASP A 56 0.44 -9.05 -4.83
C ASP A 56 -1.06 -9.15 -5.10
N ALA A 57 -1.67 -8.04 -5.54
CA ALA A 57 -3.06 -8.01 -5.95
C ALA A 57 -3.39 -8.98 -7.12
N LEU A 58 -2.40 -9.36 -7.93
CA LEU A 58 -2.58 -10.38 -8.97
C LEU A 58 -2.83 -11.78 -8.40
N PHE A 59 -2.22 -12.11 -7.25
CA PHE A 59 -2.24 -13.46 -6.70
C PHE A 59 -3.25 -13.62 -5.58
N TYR A 60 -3.45 -12.55 -4.78
CA TYR A 60 -4.28 -12.58 -3.59
C TYR A 60 -5.54 -11.72 -3.73
N GLY A 61 -5.78 -11.13 -4.91
CA GLY A 61 -6.82 -10.13 -5.12
C GLY A 61 -6.50 -8.81 -4.40
N ASP A 62 -7.36 -7.81 -4.58
CA ASP A 62 -7.25 -6.56 -3.85
C ASP A 62 -7.55 -6.77 -2.36
N SER A 63 -6.52 -7.14 -1.60
CA SER A 63 -6.59 -7.34 -0.15
C SER A 63 -6.81 -6.03 0.62
N ALA A 64 -6.99 -4.89 -0.05
CA ALA A 64 -7.37 -3.63 0.61
C ALA A 64 -8.78 -3.68 1.21
N SER A 65 -9.53 -4.77 0.99
CA SER A 65 -10.76 -5.09 1.71
C SER A 65 -10.56 -5.74 3.09
N LEU A 66 -9.32 -6.05 3.53
CA LEU A 66 -9.06 -6.71 4.82
C LEU A 66 -8.07 -5.93 5.68
N ILE A 67 -8.46 -4.74 6.16
CA ILE A 67 -7.94 -4.21 7.41
C ILE A 67 -9.07 -3.49 8.18
N GLU A 68 -9.92 -4.25 8.87
CA GLU A 68 -10.58 -3.72 10.07
C GLU A 68 -9.50 -3.58 11.16
N VAL A 69 -8.87 -2.40 11.26
CA VAL A 69 -8.26 -1.98 12.53
C VAL A 69 -9.40 -1.45 13.38
N GLU A 70 -10.15 -2.35 14.01
CA GLU A 70 -10.91 -1.95 15.20
C GLU A 70 -9.86 -1.56 16.25
N ARG A 71 -9.63 -0.25 16.37
CA ARG A 71 -8.98 0.31 17.55
C ARG A 71 -10.00 0.17 18.68
N PRO A 72 -9.79 -0.65 19.71
CA PRO A 72 -10.70 -0.65 20.84
C PRO A 72 -10.67 0.74 21.47
N ALA A 73 -11.84 1.36 21.55
CA ALA A 73 -12.02 2.60 22.30
C ALA A 73 -11.58 2.36 23.75
N PRO A 74 -10.78 3.25 24.37
CA PRO A 74 -10.59 3.17 25.80
C PRO A 74 -11.89 3.58 26.49
N ALA A 75 -12.71 2.57 26.82
CA ALA A 75 -13.84 2.71 27.71
C ALA A 75 -13.34 2.87 29.15
N ASN A 76 -13.70 4.01 29.77
CA ASN A 76 -13.71 4.28 31.21
C ASN A 76 -12.33 4.33 31.91
N ALA A 77 -12.11 5.11 32.96
CA ALA A 77 -12.88 6.03 33.76
C ALA A 77 -11.87 6.89 34.54
N HIS A 78 -12.35 7.91 35.24
CA HIS A 78 -11.96 8.42 36.57
C HIS A 78 -12.42 9.89 36.60
N THR A 79 -13.73 10.07 36.81
CA THR A 79 -14.28 10.43 38.12
C THR A 79 -14.00 11.89 38.45
N GLY A 80 -15.06 12.70 38.38
CA GLY A 80 -15.04 14.07 38.87
C GLY A 80 -14.57 14.16 40.31
N LYS A 81 -13.77 15.18 40.61
CA LYS A 81 -13.51 15.57 41.99
C LYS A 81 -13.15 17.05 42.07
N GLY A 82 -13.97 17.78 42.83
CA GLY A 82 -13.52 18.91 43.65
C GLY A 82 -13.60 20.28 43.01
N GLY A 83 -14.75 20.94 43.16
CA GLY A 83 -14.74 22.37 43.38
C GLY A 83 -14.20 22.66 44.78
N HIS A 84 -13.24 23.58 44.92
CA HIS A 84 -12.95 24.31 46.16
C HIS A 84 -12.40 25.71 45.82
N ARG A 85 -12.80 26.68 46.65
CA ARG A 85 -12.73 28.15 46.54
C ARG A 85 -11.32 28.74 46.66
N ALA A 86 -11.23 30.02 46.27
CA ALA A 86 -10.68 31.18 47.01
C ALA A 86 -9.51 31.92 46.35
N ALA A 87 -9.74 33.19 45.99
CA ALA A 87 -9.06 34.38 46.52
C ALA A 87 -9.83 35.62 46.07
#